data_AF-A0A1B6NWP9-F1
#
_entry.id   AF-A0A1B6NWP9-F1
#
_cell.length_a   1.000
_cell.length_b   1.000
_cell.length_c   1.000
_cell.angle_alpha   90.00
_cell.angle_beta   90.00
_cell.angle_gamma   90.00
#
_symmetry.space_group_name_H-M   'P 1'
#
loop_
_entity.id
_entity.type
_entity.pdbx_description
1 polymer ?
#
loop_
_entity_poly.entity_id
_entity_poly.type
_entity_poly.pdbx_seq_one_letter_code
_entity_poly.pdbx_strand_id
1 'polypeptide(L)'
;MSNARPQAGVKLRDDEKVKHIPVTIIPTEKEEMLRKPEWIKIKLPRTTEKIDHIKKTLRKNNLHSVCEEASCPNLAECFNHGTAPS
;
A
#
# COMPACT_ATOMS: atom_id res chain seq x y z
N MET A 1 -8.82 -30.61 -18.35
CA MET A 1 -8.04 -29.39 -18.07
C MET A 1 -6.57 -29.77 -18.06
N SER A 2 -5.84 -29.30 -19.06
CA SER A 2 -4.45 -29.72 -19.33
C SER A 2 -3.52 -29.11 -18.29
N ASN A 3 -2.92 -29.94 -17.43
CA ASN A 3 -2.00 -29.51 -16.39
C ASN A 3 -0.61 -29.33 -17.02
N ALA A 4 -0.37 -28.19 -17.69
CA ALA A 4 0.92 -27.87 -18.27
C ALA A 4 1.91 -27.55 -17.13
N ARG A 5 2.93 -28.39 -16.95
CA ARG A 5 4.00 -28.15 -15.97
C ARG A 5 4.81 -26.91 -16.39
N PRO A 6 5.14 -25.99 -15.48
CA PRO A 6 5.95 -24.82 -15.82
C PRO A 6 7.34 -25.26 -16.29
N GLN A 7 7.80 -24.70 -17.41
CA GLN A 7 9.14 -24.96 -17.95
C GLN A 7 10.20 -24.20 -17.13
N ALA A 8 11.24 -24.90 -16.70
CA ALA A 8 12.35 -24.30 -15.96
C ALA A 8 13.04 -23.21 -16.79
N GLY A 9 13.23 -22.02 -16.20
CA GLY A 9 13.90 -20.88 -16.84
C GLY A 9 12.97 -19.88 -17.55
N VAL A 10 11.68 -20.20 -17.72
CA VAL A 10 10.70 -19.28 -18.32
C VAL A 10 9.97 -18.50 -17.22
N LYS A 11 10.09 -17.16 -17.25
CA LYS A 11 9.37 -16.29 -16.30
C LYS A 11 7.89 -16.22 -16.68
N LEU A 12 7.02 -16.71 -15.80
CA LEU A 12 5.57 -16.51 -15.88
C LEU A 12 5.25 -15.05 -15.60
N ARG A 13 4.39 -14.44 -16.43
CA ARG A 13 3.97 -13.04 -16.29
C ARG A 13 2.55 -12.98 -15.73
N ASP A 14 2.32 -11.97 -14.89
CA ASP A 14 1.00 -11.52 -14.44
C ASP A 14 0.08 -12.68 -14.02
N ASP A 15 -1.04 -12.85 -14.72
CA ASP A 15 -2.09 -13.81 -14.43
C ASP A 15 -1.58 -15.26 -14.36
N GLU A 16 -0.60 -15.62 -15.18
CA GLU A 16 -0.03 -16.98 -15.18
C GLU A 16 0.70 -17.32 -13.88
N LYS A 17 1.21 -16.30 -13.18
CA LYS A 17 1.86 -16.47 -11.88
C LYS A 17 0.84 -16.62 -10.75
N VAL A 18 -0.27 -15.89 -10.82
CA VAL A 18 -1.29 -15.87 -9.74
C VAL A 18 -2.36 -16.97 -9.87
N LYS A 19 -2.52 -17.60 -11.05
CA LYS A 19 -3.45 -18.73 -11.28
C LYS A 19 -3.30 -19.91 -10.32
N HIS A 20 -2.11 -20.10 -9.75
CA HIS A 20 -1.83 -21.20 -8.83
C HIS A 20 -2.01 -20.85 -7.35
N ILE A 21 -2.34 -19.60 -7.02
CA ILE A 21 -2.57 -19.16 -5.63
C ILE A 21 -4.01 -19.54 -5.24
N PRO A 22 -4.20 -20.47 -4.29
CA PRO A 22 -5.53 -20.93 -3.88
C PRO A 22 -6.16 -19.97 -2.86
N VAL A 23 -6.30 -18.69 -3.21
CA VAL A 23 -6.94 -17.69 -2.33
C VAL A 23 -8.35 -17.42 -2.84
N THR A 24 -9.32 -17.91 -2.09
CA THR A 24 -10.73 -17.54 -2.27
C THR A 24 -10.96 -16.21 -1.58
N ILE A 25 -11.15 -15.15 -2.36
CA ILE A 25 -11.52 -13.83 -1.82
C ILE A 25 -13.01 -13.89 -1.50
N ILE A 26 -13.34 -14.11 -0.22
CA ILE A 26 -14.71 -14.03 0.27
C ILE A 26 -14.98 -12.55 0.59
N PRO A 27 -15.93 -11.88 -0.09
CA PRO A 27 -16.28 -10.51 0.25
C PRO A 27 -16.79 -10.47 1.70
N THR A 28 -16.17 -9.65 2.54
CA THR A 28 -16.66 -9.42 3.90
C THR A 28 -17.74 -8.35 3.85
N GLU A 29 -18.95 -8.69 4.27
CA GLU A 29 -20.05 -7.73 4.38
C GLU A 29 -19.75 -6.71 5.51
N LYS A 30 -20.26 -5.48 5.37
CA LYS A 30 -19.89 -4.36 6.24
C LYS A 30 -20.25 -4.62 7.71
N GLU A 31 -21.32 -5.37 7.94
CA GLU A 31 -21.83 -5.78 9.26
C GLU A 31 -20.87 -6.73 9.99
N GLU A 32 -20.04 -7.48 9.24
CA GLU A 32 -19.05 -8.43 9.76
C GLU A 32 -17.63 -7.84 9.87
N MET A 33 -17.44 -6.58 9.44
CA MET A 33 -16.13 -5.93 9.52
C MET A 33 -15.70 -5.67 10.97
N LEU A 34 -14.76 -6.49 11.43
CA LEU A 34 -14.11 -6.30 12.73
C LEU A 34 -13.41 -4.94 12.80
N ARG A 35 -13.61 -4.22 13.90
CA ARG A 35 -12.92 -2.96 14.15
C ARG A 35 -11.43 -3.21 14.30
N LYS A 36 -10.62 -2.29 13.76
CA LYS A 36 -9.17 -2.31 13.94
C LYS A 36 -8.82 -2.23 15.44
N PRO A 37 -7.94 -3.10 15.95
CA PRO A 37 -7.53 -3.09 17.35
C PRO A 37 -6.78 -1.80 17.70
N GLU A 38 -6.76 -1.41 18.97
CA GLU A 38 -6.18 -0.11 19.38
C GLU A 38 -4.69 0.03 19.05
N TRP A 39 -3.91 -1.05 19.11
CA TRP A 39 -2.45 -1.02 18.89
C TRP A 39 -2.04 -0.70 17.44
N ILE A 40 -2.91 -0.93 16.45
CA ILE A 40 -2.62 -0.64 15.03
C ILE A 40 -3.05 0.77 14.62
N LYS A 41 -3.75 1.48 15.51
CA LYS A 41 -4.21 2.85 15.23
C LYS A 41 -3.06 3.82 15.43
N ILE A 42 -2.80 4.60 14.39
CA ILE A 42 -1.84 5.71 14.45
C ILE A 42 -2.44 6.90 15.20
N LYS A 43 -1.57 7.67 15.85
CA LYS A 43 -1.93 8.98 16.39
C LYS A 43 -1.74 10.01 15.30
N LEU A 44 -2.79 10.76 14.98
CA LEU A 44 -2.67 11.87 14.04
C LEU A 44 -1.82 12.99 14.68
N PRO A 45 -0.91 13.60 13.92
CA PRO A 45 -0.12 14.72 14.41
C PRO A 45 -1.03 15.92 14.70
N ARG A 46 -0.60 16.79 15.63
CA ARG A 46 -1.34 18.01 15.99
C ARG A 46 -1.42 19.01 14.83
N THR A 47 -0.45 18.98 13.92
CA THR A 47 -0.39 19.86 12.75
C THR A 47 -0.12 19.05 11.49
N THR A 48 -0.77 19.43 10.38
CA THR A 48 -0.61 18.79 9.06
C THR A 48 0.21 19.65 8.09
N GLU A 49 0.69 20.82 8.53
CA GLU A 49 1.33 21.83 7.67
C GLU A 49 2.50 21.26 6.84
N LYS A 50 3.38 20.47 7.45
CA LYS A 50 4.50 19.81 6.75
C LYS A 50 4.03 18.79 5.73
N ILE A 51 3.02 17.99 6.08
CA ILE A 51 2.41 17.00 5.20
C ILE A 51 1.80 17.71 3.98
N ASP A 52 1.03 18.78 4.22
CA ASP A 52 0.37 19.54 3.17
C ASP A 52 1.40 20.25 2.26
N HIS A 53 2.52 20.72 2.82
CA HIS A 53 3.62 21.27 2.04
C HIS A 53 4.25 20.21 1.11
N ILE A 54 4.60 19.03 1.64
CA ILE A 54 5.20 17.96 0.85
C ILE A 54 4.24 17.48 -0.25
N LYS A 55 2.96 17.28 0.09
CA LYS A 55 1.91 16.94 -0.88
C LYS A 55 1.79 17.98 -2.00
N LYS A 56 1.82 19.28 -1.65
CA LYS A 56 1.80 20.36 -2.65
C LYS A 56 3.03 20.31 -3.56
N THR A 57 4.21 20.07 -3.01
CA THR A 57 5.46 19.94 -3.78
C THR A 57 5.44 18.74 -4.72
N LEU A 58 4.97 17.58 -4.26
CA LEU A 58 4.81 16.39 -5.11
C LEU A 58 3.84 16.65 -6.27
N ARG A 59 2.68 17.25 -5.99
CA ARG A 59 1.69 17.61 -7.01
C ARG A 59 2.19 18.66 -7.99
N LYS A 60 2.93 19.66 -7.52
CA LYS A 60 3.55 20.69 -8.38
C LYS A 60 4.52 20.07 -9.39
N ASN A 61 5.23 19.02 -8.99
CA ASN A 61 6.17 18.30 -9.84
C ASN A 61 5.55 17.10 -10.58
N ASN A 62 4.22 16.91 -10.49
CA ASN A 62 3.51 15.76 -11.05
C ASN A 62 4.12 14.40 -10.64
N LEU A 63 4.55 14.30 -9.38
CA LEU A 63 5.13 13.08 -8.80
C LEU A 63 4.13 12.38 -7.89
N HIS A 64 4.16 11.05 -7.92
CA HIS A 64 3.39 10.20 -7.02
C HIS A 64 4.32 9.51 -6.02
N SER A 65 3.82 9.26 -4.82
CA SER A 65 4.54 8.50 -3.80
C SER A 65 3.74 7.29 -3.36
N VAL A 66 4.43 6.18 -3.12
CA VAL A 66 3.83 4.97 -2.54
C VAL A 66 3.12 5.28 -1.22
N CYS A 67 3.64 6.24 -0.45
CA CYS A 67 3.02 6.70 0.80
C CYS A 67 1.59 7.23 0.58
N GLU A 68 1.34 7.94 -0.54
CA GLU A 68 0.01 8.47 -0.88
C GLU A 68 -0.89 7.42 -1.52
N GLU A 69 -0.37 6.64 -2.47
CA GLU A 69 -1.15 5.64 -3.20
C GLU A 69 -1.64 4.50 -2.31
N ALA A 70 -0.80 4.05 -1.38
CA ALA A 70 -1.10 2.94 -0.48
C ALA A 70 -1.91 3.34 0.77
N SER A 71 -2.31 4.62 0.91
CA SER A 71 -2.93 5.13 2.13
C SER A 71 -2.14 4.75 3.39
N CYS A 72 -0.82 4.94 3.33
CA CYS A 72 0.12 4.44 4.33
C CYS A 72 -0.20 5.00 5.74
N PRO A 73 -0.37 4.14 6.77
CA PRO A 73 -0.60 4.62 8.13
C PRO A 73 0.57 5.47 8.66
N ASN A 74 1.78 5.25 8.17
CA ASN A 74 2.97 5.96 8.63
C ASN A 74 3.24 7.26 7.85
N LEU A 75 2.35 7.69 6.95
CA LEU A 75 2.56 8.88 6.11
C LEU A 75 2.87 10.14 6.94
N ALA A 76 2.17 10.31 8.07
CA ALA A 76 2.39 11.44 8.97
C ALA A 76 3.79 11.44 9.58
N GLU A 77 4.32 10.26 9.92
CA GLU A 77 5.67 10.12 10.44
C GLU A 77 6.70 10.35 9.35
N CYS A 78 6.59 9.66 8.21
CA CYS A 78 7.54 9.74 7.11
C CYS A 78 7.71 11.17 6.58
N PHE A 79 6.60 11.93 6.47
CA PHE A 79 6.65 13.30 5.96
C PHE A 79 7.09 14.31 7.04
N ASN A 80 6.93 13.99 8.33
CA ASN A 80 7.44 14.82 9.43
C ASN A 80 8.93 14.56 9.73
N HIS A 81 9.39 13.33 9.57
CA HIS A 81 10.78 12.90 9.72
C HIS A 81 11.63 13.14 8.45
N GLY A 82 11.17 14.04 7.56
CA GLY A 82 11.82 14.51 6.33
C GLY A 82 13.19 13.89 6.07
N THR A 83 13.22 12.75 5.41
CA THR A 83 14.48 12.01 5.18
C THR A 83 15.06 12.44 3.84
N ALA A 84 16.12 13.26 3.89
CA ALA A 84 17.33 13.18 3.05
C ALA A 84 18.30 14.33 3.40
N PRO A 85 19.64 14.13 3.38
CA PRO A 85 20.41 12.99 3.91
C PRO A 85 21.69 13.44 4.66
N SER A 86 22.35 12.47 5.31
CA SER A 86 23.81 12.33 5.25
C SER A 86 24.12 11.12 4.37
#